data_AF-A0AAP0I702-F1
#
_entry.id   AF-A0AAP0I702-F1
#
_cell.length_a   1.000
_cell.length_b   1.000
_cell.length_c   1.000
_cell.angle_alpha   90.00
_cell.angle_beta   90.00
_cell.angle_gamma   90.00
#
_symmetry.space_group_name_H-M   'P 1'
#
loop_
_entity.id
_entity.type
_entity.pdbx_description
1 polymer ?
#
loop_
_entity_poly.entity_id
_entity_poly.type
_entity_poly.pdbx_seq_one_letter_code
_entity_poly.pdbx_strand_id
1 'polypeptide(L)'
;MEALPYSHVDLTMRALAAQAEGFGRAAIGGLHGPIYHVTTLNDDGPGSLRAGCRKKEPIWIVFDISGTIHLSSFLNVSSFKTIDGRGRRIKLTNKGLKLKECEHVIICNLEFEGATGPDGDAIQIKPKSKHIWIDRCSLRDYHDGLIDITRESTDITISRCYFGQHDKTILIGADPTHVDDRCIRVTIHHCFFYGTRQRHPRVRFAKVHLYNNYTRNWGIYAVCASVESQIYSQCNIYEAGEKKTVFKYLTEKAADKEEASSGCIKSEGDVFLGELKQA
;
A
#
# COMPACT_ATOMS: atom_id res chain seq x y z
N MET A 1 -5.24 -13.15 -27.52
CA MET A 1 -5.77 -13.08 -26.13
C MET A 1 -4.64 -12.52 -25.30
N GLU A 2 -4.72 -11.25 -24.90
CA GLU A 2 -3.75 -10.71 -23.94
C GLU A 2 -3.90 -11.50 -22.63
N ALA A 3 -2.80 -12.05 -22.13
CA ALA A 3 -2.80 -12.75 -20.86
C ALA A 3 -3.17 -11.74 -19.76
N LEU A 4 -4.05 -12.14 -18.84
CA LEU A 4 -4.36 -11.32 -17.67
C LEU A 4 -3.05 -11.00 -16.92
N PRO A 5 -2.84 -9.76 -16.45
CA PRO A 5 -1.68 -9.43 -15.65
C PRO A 5 -1.50 -10.47 -14.54
N TYR A 6 -0.27 -10.94 -14.33
CA TYR A 6 0.12 -11.89 -13.28
C TYR A 6 -0.49 -13.30 -13.41
N SER A 7 -1.01 -13.72 -14.57
CA SER A 7 -1.60 -15.05 -14.76
C SER A 7 -0.68 -16.22 -14.38
N HIS A 8 0.63 -16.00 -14.33
CA HIS A 8 1.64 -17.00 -14.00
C HIS A 8 2.18 -16.95 -12.57
N VAL A 9 1.87 -15.92 -11.77
CA VAL A 9 2.54 -15.73 -10.47
C VAL A 9 2.26 -16.84 -9.47
N ASP A 10 1.18 -17.59 -9.66
CA ASP A 10 0.77 -18.71 -8.82
C ASP A 10 1.21 -20.07 -9.37
N LEU A 11 1.90 -20.13 -10.52
CA LEU A 11 2.38 -21.39 -11.10
C LEU A 11 3.52 -22.01 -10.28
N THR A 12 4.35 -21.18 -9.65
CA THR A 12 5.41 -21.63 -8.73
C THR A 12 5.53 -20.69 -7.54
N MET A 13 6.12 -21.18 -6.46
CA MET A 13 6.34 -20.37 -5.26
C MET A 13 7.07 -19.06 -5.59
N ARG A 14 8.13 -19.09 -6.41
CA ARG A 14 8.93 -17.88 -6.71
C ARG A 14 8.49 -17.12 -7.95
N ALA A 15 7.46 -17.58 -8.65
CA ALA A 15 6.94 -16.90 -9.84
C ALA A 15 6.43 -15.48 -9.56
N LEU A 16 6.22 -15.10 -8.29
CA LEU A 16 5.90 -13.75 -7.89
C LEU A 16 7.09 -12.77 -8.04
N ALA A 17 8.33 -13.22 -7.86
CA ALA A 17 9.47 -12.31 -7.81
C ALA A 17 9.67 -11.56 -9.14
N ALA A 18 10.01 -10.27 -9.05
CA ALA A 18 10.28 -9.40 -10.21
C ALA A 18 9.09 -9.31 -11.21
N GLN A 19 7.86 -9.61 -10.77
CA GLN A 19 6.68 -9.53 -11.62
C GLN A 19 5.86 -8.26 -11.43
N ALA A 20 6.15 -7.46 -10.41
CA ALA A 20 5.43 -6.22 -10.17
C ALA A 20 5.44 -5.33 -11.43
N GLU A 21 4.30 -4.74 -11.76
CA GLU A 21 4.22 -3.71 -12.78
C GLU A 21 4.41 -2.33 -12.14
N GLY A 22 4.53 -1.29 -12.97
CA GLY A 22 4.62 0.09 -12.50
C GLY A 22 5.96 0.47 -11.87
N PHE A 23 5.92 1.33 -10.87
CA PHE A 23 7.12 1.87 -10.22
C PHE A 23 7.81 0.85 -9.30
N GLY A 24 7.07 -0.07 -8.69
CA GLY A 24 7.59 -1.15 -7.85
C GLY A 24 8.20 -2.33 -8.61
N ARG A 25 8.27 -2.29 -9.94
CA ARG A 25 8.68 -3.43 -10.81
C ARG A 25 10.03 -4.08 -10.49
N ALA A 26 10.94 -3.34 -9.85
CA ALA A 26 12.24 -3.85 -9.45
C ALA A 26 12.21 -4.67 -8.14
N ALA A 27 11.06 -4.83 -7.49
CA ALA A 27 10.93 -5.61 -6.26
C ALA A 27 11.20 -7.11 -6.55
N ILE A 28 12.33 -7.62 -6.05
CA ILE A 28 12.69 -9.05 -6.16
C ILE A 28 12.39 -9.83 -4.88
N GLY A 29 12.07 -9.14 -3.78
CA GLY A 29 11.79 -9.79 -2.50
C GLY A 29 12.96 -10.66 -2.02
N GLY A 30 12.62 -11.83 -1.48
CA GLY A 30 13.57 -12.86 -1.05
C GLY A 30 14.02 -13.83 -2.14
N LEU A 31 13.95 -13.46 -3.43
CA LEU A 31 14.17 -14.37 -4.57
C LEU A 31 15.45 -15.22 -4.49
N HIS A 32 16.53 -14.72 -3.91
CA HIS A 32 17.80 -15.44 -3.79
C HIS A 32 18.06 -16.03 -2.40
N GLY A 33 17.08 -15.93 -1.51
CA GLY A 33 17.16 -16.45 -0.15
C GLY A 33 16.69 -17.89 -0.01
N PRO A 34 16.95 -18.55 1.13
CA PRO A 34 16.25 -19.78 1.49
C PRO A 34 14.77 -19.52 1.82
N ILE A 35 14.00 -20.60 1.86
CA ILE A 35 12.61 -20.57 2.36
C ILE A 35 12.66 -20.59 3.89
N TYR A 36 11.90 -19.70 4.52
CA TYR A 36 11.68 -19.69 5.96
C TYR A 36 10.21 -20.02 6.25
N HIS A 37 10.00 -21.03 7.08
CA HIS A 37 8.67 -21.48 7.45
C HIS A 37 8.25 -20.86 8.78
N VAL A 38 7.14 -20.13 8.76
CA VAL A 38 6.45 -19.67 9.98
C VAL A 38 5.62 -20.82 10.52
N THR A 39 5.98 -21.27 11.73
CA THR A 39 5.40 -22.46 12.39
C THR A 39 4.68 -22.13 13.69
N THR A 40 4.68 -20.86 14.11
CA THR A 40 3.95 -20.37 15.29
C THR A 40 3.29 -19.02 15.03
N LEU A 41 2.15 -18.79 15.70
CA LEU A 41 1.41 -17.51 15.68
C LEU A 41 1.89 -16.55 16.78
N ASN A 42 2.85 -16.98 17.61
CA ASN A 42 3.47 -16.10 18.59
C ASN A 42 4.15 -14.92 17.87
N ASP A 43 4.05 -13.73 18.47
CA ASP A 43 4.62 -12.51 17.90
C ASP A 43 6.14 -12.60 17.68
N ASP A 44 6.87 -13.25 18.60
CA ASP A 44 8.33 -13.38 18.56
C ASP A 44 8.78 -14.79 18.95
N GLY A 45 10.07 -15.06 18.77
CA GLY A 45 10.72 -16.34 19.06
C GLY A 45 10.92 -17.23 17.82
N PRO A 46 11.57 -18.39 17.99
CA PRO A 46 11.85 -19.32 16.88
C PRO A 46 10.57 -19.72 16.13
N GLY A 47 10.63 -19.70 14.80
CA GLY A 47 9.49 -20.05 13.95
C GLY A 47 8.43 -18.97 13.80
N SER A 48 8.55 -17.82 14.48
CA SER A 48 7.64 -16.68 14.31
C SER A 48 7.90 -15.94 12.99
N LEU A 49 6.90 -15.19 12.52
CA LEU A 49 7.05 -14.26 11.39
C LEU A 49 8.13 -13.20 11.67
N ARG A 50 8.14 -12.66 12.89
CA ARG A 50 9.09 -11.61 13.30
C ARG A 50 10.54 -12.07 13.24
N ALA A 51 10.82 -13.30 13.64
CA ALA A 51 12.15 -13.88 13.52
C ALA A 51 12.59 -13.97 12.04
N GLY A 52 11.69 -14.34 11.13
CA GLY A 52 11.96 -14.36 9.69
C GLY A 52 12.21 -12.97 9.10
N CYS A 53 11.37 -11.99 9.44
CA CYS A 53 11.45 -10.63 8.89
C CYS A 53 12.70 -9.85 9.31
N ARG A 54 13.28 -10.15 10.48
CA ARG A 54 14.49 -9.50 11.02
C ARG A 54 15.81 -10.06 10.49
N LYS A 55 15.77 -11.18 9.77
CA LYS A 55 16.97 -11.78 9.17
C LYS A 55 17.64 -10.79 8.21
N LYS A 56 18.98 -10.76 8.20
CA LYS A 56 19.75 -9.84 7.36
C LYS A 56 19.85 -10.36 5.93
N GLU A 57 19.97 -11.67 5.79
CA GLU A 57 20.01 -12.36 4.52
C GLU A 57 18.66 -12.26 3.76
N PRO A 58 18.65 -12.41 2.43
CA PRO A 58 17.40 -12.56 1.68
C PRO A 58 16.61 -13.76 2.21
N ILE A 59 15.28 -13.62 2.38
CA ILE A 59 14.42 -14.72 2.85
C ILE A 59 13.07 -14.71 2.12
N TRP A 60 12.64 -15.89 1.67
CA TRP A 60 11.27 -16.14 1.24
C TRP A 60 10.46 -16.75 2.39
N ILE A 61 9.58 -15.96 3.01
CA ILE A 61 8.80 -16.36 4.17
C ILE A 61 7.48 -16.97 3.71
N VAL A 62 7.20 -18.20 4.12
CA VAL A 62 5.93 -18.92 3.93
C VAL A 62 5.36 -19.36 5.27
N PHE A 63 4.12 -19.85 5.27
CA PHE A 63 3.42 -20.24 6.50
C PHE A 63 2.96 -21.70 6.46
N ASP A 64 3.30 -22.44 7.51
CA ASP A 64 2.83 -23.83 7.68
C ASP A 64 1.45 -23.90 8.34
N ILE A 65 1.07 -22.82 9.02
CA ILE A 65 -0.19 -22.68 9.76
C ILE A 65 -0.97 -21.47 9.27
N SER A 66 -2.29 -21.45 9.52
CA SER A 66 -3.15 -20.27 9.33
C SER A 66 -3.57 -19.72 10.70
N GLY A 67 -3.89 -18.44 10.76
CA GLY A 67 -4.41 -17.82 11.97
C GLY A 67 -4.05 -16.35 12.11
N THR A 68 -4.31 -15.83 13.31
CA THR A 68 -4.07 -14.43 13.68
C THR A 68 -2.79 -14.31 14.49
N ILE A 69 -1.89 -13.43 14.06
CA ILE A 69 -0.69 -13.03 14.78
C ILE A 69 -0.98 -11.68 15.45
N HIS A 70 -0.99 -11.69 16.78
CA HIS A 70 -1.18 -10.49 17.60
C HIS A 70 0.16 -9.81 17.85
N LEU A 71 0.44 -8.73 17.12
CA LEU A 71 1.74 -8.06 17.21
C LEU A 71 1.81 -7.19 18.47
N SER A 72 2.84 -7.39 19.31
CA SER A 72 3.05 -6.57 20.51
C SER A 72 3.63 -5.18 20.18
N SER A 73 4.30 -5.08 19.03
CA SER A 73 4.94 -3.88 18.50
C SER A 73 4.95 -3.91 16.98
N PHE A 74 5.24 -2.79 16.32
CA PHE A 74 5.47 -2.81 14.87
C PHE A 74 6.50 -3.89 14.49
N LEU A 75 6.17 -4.67 13.46
CA LEU A 75 7.06 -5.69 12.95
C LEU A 75 7.95 -5.08 11.87
N ASN A 76 9.23 -4.93 12.18
CA ASN A 76 10.21 -4.39 11.25
C ASN A 76 10.54 -5.44 10.18
N VAL A 77 10.44 -5.06 8.91
CA VAL A 77 10.78 -5.91 7.77
C VAL A 77 12.08 -5.40 7.15
N SER A 78 13.15 -6.19 7.24
CA SER A 78 14.44 -5.90 6.62
C SER A 78 14.39 -6.02 5.10
N SER A 79 15.43 -5.58 4.40
CA SER A 79 15.55 -5.71 2.94
C SER A 79 15.51 -7.18 2.48
N PHE A 80 15.18 -7.37 1.20
CA PHE A 80 15.17 -8.67 0.52
C PHE A 80 14.27 -9.71 1.20
N LYS A 81 13.02 -9.32 1.45
CA LYS A 81 12.01 -10.20 2.06
C LYS A 81 10.83 -10.39 1.12
N THR A 82 10.40 -11.63 0.97
CA THR A 82 9.04 -11.92 0.52
C THR A 82 8.28 -12.45 1.72
N ILE A 83 7.14 -11.84 2.06
CA ILE A 83 6.16 -12.41 2.97
C ILE A 83 5.02 -12.94 2.12
N ASP A 84 4.96 -14.26 1.94
CA ASP A 84 4.06 -14.94 1.03
C ASP A 84 2.99 -15.71 1.81
N GLY A 85 1.82 -15.09 1.98
CA GLY A 85 0.67 -15.70 2.63
C GLY A 85 -0.14 -16.65 1.74
N ARG A 86 0.26 -16.90 0.48
CA ARG A 86 -0.56 -17.73 -0.44
C ARG A 86 -0.75 -19.15 0.10
N GLY A 87 -1.93 -19.71 -0.12
CA GLY A 87 -2.32 -21.02 0.40
C GLY A 87 -2.66 -21.05 1.90
N ARG A 88 -2.51 -19.91 2.60
CA ARG A 88 -2.84 -19.77 4.02
C ARG A 88 -3.69 -18.52 4.24
N ARG A 89 -4.37 -18.47 5.39
CA ARG A 89 -5.07 -17.27 5.87
C ARG A 89 -4.30 -16.71 7.05
N ILE A 90 -3.54 -15.65 6.82
CA ILE A 90 -2.70 -15.01 7.83
C ILE A 90 -3.22 -13.62 8.08
N LYS A 91 -3.64 -13.37 9.32
CA LYS A 91 -4.09 -12.07 9.78
C LYS A 91 -3.07 -11.48 10.75
N LEU A 92 -2.68 -10.23 10.52
CA LEU A 92 -1.92 -9.42 11.45
C LEU A 92 -2.88 -8.43 12.14
N THR A 93 -2.78 -8.32 13.47
CA THR A 93 -3.60 -7.40 14.26
C THR A 93 -2.80 -6.70 15.36
N ASN A 94 -3.43 -5.74 16.04
CA ASN A 94 -2.87 -4.80 17.02
C ASN A 94 -1.86 -3.79 16.46
N LYS A 95 -0.86 -4.25 15.71
CA LYS A 95 0.15 -3.39 15.06
C LYS A 95 0.27 -3.75 13.58
N GLY A 96 1.08 -2.97 12.88
CA GLY A 96 1.36 -3.16 11.46
C GLY A 96 2.80 -3.58 11.16
N LEU A 97 3.11 -3.61 9.87
CA LEU A 97 4.46 -3.74 9.37
C LEU A 97 5.14 -2.37 9.28
N LYS A 98 6.45 -2.36 9.51
CA LYS A 98 7.30 -1.19 9.33
C LYS A 98 8.47 -1.53 8.42
N LEU A 99 8.48 -0.91 7.24
CA LEU A 99 9.53 -0.98 6.24
C LEU A 99 10.32 0.32 6.36
N LYS A 100 11.50 0.21 6.97
CA LYS A 100 12.35 1.35 7.31
C LYS A 100 13.72 1.16 6.72
N GLU A 101 14.14 2.12 5.89
CA GLU A 101 15.44 2.16 5.22
C GLU A 101 15.76 0.82 4.56
N CYS A 102 14.76 0.23 3.88
CA CYS A 102 14.87 -1.09 3.30
C CYS A 102 14.49 -1.12 1.82
N GLU A 103 14.91 -2.17 1.12
CA GLU A 103 14.63 -2.35 -0.29
C GLU A 103 14.32 -3.79 -0.67
N HIS A 104 13.67 -3.96 -1.82
CA HIS A 104 13.29 -5.25 -2.38
C HIS A 104 12.43 -6.06 -1.40
N VAL A 105 11.27 -5.53 -1.06
CA VAL A 105 10.29 -6.21 -0.19
C VAL A 105 9.01 -6.52 -0.96
N ILE A 106 8.52 -7.74 -0.85
CA ILE A 106 7.24 -8.18 -1.40
C ILE A 106 6.36 -8.64 -0.23
N ILE A 107 5.14 -8.11 -0.15
CA ILE A 107 4.12 -8.49 0.83
C ILE A 107 2.91 -8.98 0.05
N CYS A 108 2.55 -10.24 0.23
CA CYS A 108 1.54 -10.88 -0.60
C CYS A 108 0.54 -11.70 0.23
N ASN A 109 -0.75 -11.54 -0.05
CA ASN A 109 -1.84 -12.37 0.47
C ASN A 109 -1.92 -12.39 2.01
N LEU A 110 -1.84 -11.21 2.63
CA LEU A 110 -2.02 -11.02 4.06
C LEU A 110 -3.30 -10.24 4.37
N GLU A 111 -3.91 -10.54 5.51
CA GLU A 111 -4.99 -9.75 6.10
C GLU A 111 -4.43 -8.85 7.20
N PHE A 112 -4.84 -7.58 7.20
CA PHE A 112 -4.51 -6.58 8.19
C PHE A 112 -5.81 -6.05 8.78
N GLU A 113 -5.98 -6.23 10.09
CA GLU A 113 -7.15 -5.74 10.80
C GLU A 113 -6.68 -5.16 12.14
N GLY A 114 -6.87 -3.85 12.31
CA GLY A 114 -6.49 -3.18 13.55
C GLY A 114 -7.31 -3.67 14.74
N ALA A 115 -6.89 -3.27 15.94
CA ALA A 115 -7.63 -3.49 17.17
C ALA A 115 -7.99 -2.15 17.82
N THR A 116 -9.04 -2.14 18.64
CA THR A 116 -9.51 -0.97 19.38
C THR A 116 -8.42 -0.45 20.33
N GLY A 117 -7.68 0.59 19.91
CA GLY A 117 -6.60 1.22 20.66
C GLY A 117 -5.86 2.27 19.81
N PRO A 118 -4.97 3.11 20.38
CA PRO A 118 -4.29 4.21 19.68
C PRO A 118 -3.25 3.78 18.62
N ASP A 119 -3.33 2.54 18.14
CA ASP A 119 -2.17 1.83 17.62
C ASP A 119 -2.12 1.78 16.09
N GLY A 120 -1.67 2.90 15.51
CA GLY A 120 -0.81 2.97 14.31
C GLY A 120 -1.41 2.61 12.95
N ASP A 121 -0.54 2.60 11.94
CA ASP A 121 -0.87 2.23 10.55
C ASP A 121 -0.70 0.72 10.30
N ALA A 122 -1.41 0.16 9.32
CA ALA A 122 -1.24 -1.24 8.95
C ALA A 122 0.11 -1.52 8.27
N ILE A 123 0.57 -0.65 7.38
CA ILE A 123 1.87 -0.73 6.73
C ILE A 123 2.50 0.67 6.67
N GLN A 124 3.65 0.83 7.32
CA GLN A 124 4.47 2.04 7.25
C GLN A 124 5.68 1.81 6.35
N ILE A 125 5.86 2.67 5.34
CA ILE A 125 7.04 2.68 4.47
C ILE A 125 7.76 4.02 4.65
N LYS A 126 8.80 4.03 5.49
CA LYS A 126 9.57 5.24 5.86
C LYS A 126 10.84 4.96 6.67
N PRO A 127 11.88 5.80 6.54
CA PRO A 127 12.23 6.63 5.38
C PRO A 127 12.98 5.82 4.31
N LYS A 128 13.24 6.46 3.16
CA LYS A 128 14.21 6.03 2.12
C LYS A 128 14.10 4.56 1.71
N SER A 129 12.88 4.01 1.75
CA SER A 129 12.63 2.62 1.38
C SER A 129 12.18 2.54 -0.06
N LYS A 130 12.61 1.51 -0.80
CA LYS A 130 12.37 1.45 -2.25
C LYS A 130 12.24 0.04 -2.82
N HIS A 131 11.67 -0.06 -4.02
CA HIS A 131 11.46 -1.34 -4.70
C HIS A 131 10.59 -2.28 -3.86
N ILE A 132 9.37 -1.82 -3.56
CA ILE A 132 8.43 -2.53 -2.70
C ILE A 132 7.16 -2.88 -3.48
N TRP A 133 6.65 -4.08 -3.25
CA TRP A 133 5.39 -4.53 -3.82
C TRP A 133 4.45 -5.06 -2.73
N ILE A 134 3.27 -4.47 -2.65
CA ILE A 134 2.17 -4.93 -1.78
C ILE A 134 1.08 -5.47 -2.70
N ASP A 135 0.79 -6.76 -2.60
CA ASP A 135 -0.10 -7.45 -3.52
C ASP A 135 -1.14 -8.31 -2.80
N ARG A 136 -2.39 -8.33 -3.30
CA ARG A 136 -3.46 -9.21 -2.79
C ARG A 136 -3.67 -9.14 -1.27
N CYS A 137 -3.40 -8.00 -0.66
CA CYS A 137 -3.60 -7.82 0.77
C CYS A 137 -4.99 -7.25 1.05
N SER A 138 -5.60 -7.63 2.17
CA SER A 138 -6.85 -7.04 2.67
C SER A 138 -6.56 -6.19 3.90
N LEU A 139 -6.93 -4.92 3.90
CA LEU A 139 -6.61 -3.97 4.96
C LEU A 139 -7.86 -3.23 5.44
N ARG A 140 -8.09 -3.20 6.76
CA ARG A 140 -9.23 -2.48 7.37
C ARG A 140 -9.00 -2.09 8.83
N ASP A 141 -9.81 -1.15 9.30
CA ASP A 141 -10.06 -0.88 10.73
C ASP A 141 -8.81 -0.62 11.59
N TYR A 142 -7.82 0.09 11.06
CA TYR A 142 -6.73 0.67 11.85
C TYR A 142 -7.11 2.05 12.40
N HIS A 143 -6.39 2.49 13.45
CA HIS A 143 -6.64 3.77 14.11
C HIS A 143 -6.15 4.99 13.30
N ASP A 144 -4.97 4.89 12.67
CA ASP A 144 -4.44 5.96 11.81
C ASP A 144 -4.68 5.68 10.33
N GLY A 145 -3.66 5.31 9.54
CA GLY A 145 -3.80 4.94 8.13
C GLY A 145 -3.74 3.44 7.86
N LEU A 146 -4.12 3.01 6.65
CA LEU A 146 -3.83 1.63 6.21
C LEU A 146 -2.41 1.56 5.64
N ILE A 147 -2.07 2.44 4.68
CA ILE A 147 -0.73 2.48 4.09
C ILE A 147 -0.21 3.91 4.08
N ASP A 148 0.96 4.10 4.71
CA ASP A 148 1.66 5.38 4.78
C ASP A 148 3.02 5.30 4.09
N ILE A 149 3.19 6.05 3.00
CA ILE A 149 4.42 6.15 2.20
C ILE A 149 4.97 7.57 2.35
N THR A 150 6.11 7.70 3.02
CA THR A 150 6.63 9.02 3.41
C THR A 150 8.17 9.04 3.40
N ARG A 151 8.74 10.26 3.49
CA ARG A 151 10.17 10.47 3.73
C ARG A 151 11.04 9.82 2.65
N GLU A 152 10.85 10.27 1.41
CA GLU A 152 11.62 9.85 0.23
C GLU A 152 11.48 8.35 -0.12
N SER A 153 10.48 7.65 0.41
CA SER A 153 10.24 6.24 0.07
C SER A 153 9.55 6.15 -1.29
N THR A 154 10.17 5.47 -2.24
CA THR A 154 9.82 5.56 -3.68
C THR A 154 9.85 4.20 -4.37
N ASP A 155 9.39 4.11 -5.61
CA ASP A 155 9.38 2.87 -6.39
C ASP A 155 8.56 1.76 -5.72
N ILE A 156 7.29 2.07 -5.51
CA ILE A 156 6.33 1.21 -4.80
C ILE A 156 5.15 0.88 -5.72
N THR A 157 4.73 -0.38 -5.71
CA THR A 157 3.48 -0.82 -6.35
C THR A 157 2.54 -1.40 -5.29
N ILE A 158 1.27 -0.99 -5.35
CA ILE A 158 0.16 -1.56 -4.58
C ILE A 158 -0.83 -2.14 -5.58
N SER A 159 -1.07 -3.44 -5.54
CA SER A 159 -1.93 -4.10 -6.52
C SER A 159 -2.87 -5.15 -5.94
N ARG A 160 -4.05 -5.28 -6.54
CA ARG A 160 -5.05 -6.31 -6.17
C ARG A 160 -5.41 -6.34 -4.68
N CYS A 161 -5.21 -5.22 -3.98
CA CYS A 161 -5.52 -5.12 -2.57
C CYS A 161 -7.00 -4.76 -2.37
N TYR A 162 -7.56 -5.21 -1.26
CA TYR A 162 -8.87 -4.79 -0.78
C TYR A 162 -8.69 -3.84 0.41
N PHE A 163 -9.37 -2.70 0.36
CA PHE A 163 -9.40 -1.72 1.44
C PHE A 163 -10.83 -1.48 1.86
N GLY A 164 -11.14 -1.64 3.14
CA GLY A 164 -12.51 -1.51 3.64
C GLY A 164 -12.60 -0.89 5.02
N GLN A 165 -13.78 -0.38 5.37
CA GLN A 165 -14.17 -0.01 6.75
C GLN A 165 -13.09 0.80 7.48
N HIS A 166 -12.67 1.92 6.90
CA HIS A 166 -11.57 2.70 7.44
C HIS A 166 -11.65 4.18 7.04
N ASP A 167 -11.08 5.09 7.84
CA ASP A 167 -11.12 6.53 7.55
C ASP A 167 -10.01 6.98 6.59
N LYS A 168 -8.74 6.82 6.97
CA LYS A 168 -7.58 7.42 6.30
C LYS A 168 -6.78 6.39 5.49
N THR A 169 -7.30 5.96 4.34
CA THR A 169 -6.81 4.76 3.63
C THR A 169 -5.32 4.80 3.22
N ILE A 170 -4.90 5.65 2.29
CA ILE A 170 -3.51 5.68 1.78
C ILE A 170 -2.97 7.11 1.78
N LEU A 171 -1.89 7.35 2.55
CA LEU A 171 -1.15 8.62 2.56
C LEU A 171 0.16 8.49 1.78
N ILE A 172 0.39 9.42 0.84
CA ILE A 172 1.64 9.54 0.09
C ILE A 172 2.17 10.96 0.31
N GLY A 173 3.27 11.10 1.05
CA GLY A 173 3.81 12.38 1.50
C GLY A 173 3.02 12.98 2.69
N ALA A 174 3.63 12.97 3.88
CA ALA A 174 2.93 13.27 5.13
C ALA A 174 2.85 14.75 5.49
N ASP A 175 3.78 15.57 5.03
CA ASP A 175 3.92 16.96 5.47
C ASP A 175 4.29 17.86 4.29
N PRO A 176 3.65 19.03 4.11
CA PRO A 176 4.01 19.96 3.04
C PRO A 176 5.41 20.60 3.23
N THR A 177 6.07 20.41 4.36
CA THR A 177 7.46 20.86 4.57
C THR A 177 8.52 19.85 4.11
N HIS A 178 8.15 18.60 3.81
CA HIS A 178 9.08 17.56 3.34
C HIS A 178 9.26 17.61 1.82
N VAL A 179 9.92 18.66 1.35
CA VAL A 179 10.12 18.98 -0.07
C VAL A 179 10.87 17.90 -0.87
N ASP A 180 11.62 17.03 -0.19
CA ASP A 180 12.33 15.89 -0.80
C ASP A 180 11.38 14.73 -1.19
N ASP A 181 10.12 14.74 -0.71
CA ASP A 181 9.10 13.76 -1.10
C ASP A 181 8.70 13.87 -2.60
N ARG A 182 9.20 14.87 -3.34
CA ARG A 182 9.07 14.96 -4.81
C ARG A 182 9.68 13.77 -5.55
N CYS A 183 10.59 13.04 -4.92
CA CYS A 183 11.18 11.83 -5.50
C CYS A 183 10.26 10.59 -5.41
N ILE A 184 9.18 10.66 -4.62
CA ILE A 184 8.27 9.52 -4.41
C ILE A 184 7.52 9.18 -5.71
N ARG A 185 7.53 7.90 -6.07
CA ARG A 185 6.83 7.32 -7.22
C ARG A 185 6.04 6.09 -6.78
N VAL A 186 4.73 6.10 -7.01
CA VAL A 186 3.83 5.01 -6.57
C VAL A 186 2.87 4.61 -7.69
N THR A 187 2.72 3.31 -7.91
CA THR A 187 1.67 2.75 -8.76
C THR A 187 0.61 2.07 -7.90
N ILE A 188 -0.66 2.34 -8.14
CA ILE A 188 -1.79 1.69 -7.47
C ILE A 188 -2.73 1.15 -8.54
N HIS A 189 -2.94 -0.17 -8.57
CA HIS A 189 -3.80 -0.75 -9.61
C HIS A 189 -4.59 -2.00 -9.22
N HIS A 190 -5.72 -2.19 -9.89
CA HIS A 190 -6.60 -3.34 -9.68
C HIS A 190 -7.01 -3.53 -8.20
N CYS A 191 -6.97 -2.47 -7.40
CA CYS A 191 -7.41 -2.50 -6.01
C CYS A 191 -8.91 -2.22 -5.92
N PHE A 192 -9.53 -2.71 -4.85
CA PHE A 192 -10.91 -2.42 -4.52
C PHE A 192 -10.98 -1.65 -3.20
N PHE A 193 -11.55 -0.44 -3.25
CA PHE A 193 -11.81 0.41 -2.09
C PHE A 193 -13.32 0.44 -1.83
N TYR A 194 -13.77 -0.06 -0.68
CA TYR A 194 -15.19 -0.19 -0.38
C TYR A 194 -15.55 0.28 1.03
N GLY A 195 -16.40 1.29 1.13
CA GLY A 195 -16.87 1.81 2.43
C GLY A 195 -15.76 2.48 3.25
N THR A 196 -14.69 2.90 2.60
CA THR A 196 -13.59 3.70 3.17
C THR A 196 -13.89 5.20 3.02
N ARG A 197 -13.49 6.04 3.97
CA ARG A 197 -13.97 7.42 4.00
C ARG A 197 -13.20 8.35 3.06
N GLN A 198 -11.87 8.25 3.00
CA GLN A 198 -11.01 9.16 2.25
C GLN A 198 -9.63 8.57 1.93
N ARG A 199 -8.84 9.32 1.14
CA ARG A 199 -7.43 9.05 0.80
C ARG A 199 -7.23 7.81 -0.09
N HIS A 200 -7.77 7.84 -1.31
CA HIS A 200 -7.65 6.75 -2.30
C HIS A 200 -6.79 7.09 -3.54
N PRO A 201 -5.58 7.67 -3.46
CA PRO A 201 -4.82 8.11 -2.27
C PRO A 201 -5.02 9.60 -1.92
N ARG A 202 -4.38 10.08 -0.84
CA ARG A 202 -4.06 11.50 -0.65
C ARG A 202 -2.56 11.70 -0.87
N VAL A 203 -2.21 12.67 -1.72
CA VAL A 203 -0.85 12.82 -2.24
C VAL A 203 -0.31 14.23 -2.03
N ARG A 204 0.94 14.33 -1.59
CA ARG A 204 1.79 15.53 -1.64
C ARG A 204 3.05 15.21 -2.43
N PHE A 205 3.50 16.13 -3.27
CA PHE A 205 4.74 16.12 -4.07
C PHE A 205 4.94 14.96 -5.07
N ALA A 206 4.51 13.76 -4.71
CA ALA A 206 4.80 12.52 -5.39
C ALA A 206 4.14 12.40 -6.77
N LYS A 207 4.69 11.48 -7.56
CA LYS A 207 4.11 11.00 -8.82
C LYS A 207 3.34 9.71 -8.58
N VAL A 208 2.07 9.70 -8.93
CA VAL A 208 1.19 8.54 -8.74
C VAL A 208 0.53 8.14 -10.05
N HIS A 209 0.65 6.86 -10.42
CA HIS A 209 -0.17 6.25 -11.47
C HIS A 209 -1.23 5.37 -10.81
N LEU A 210 -2.49 5.77 -10.94
CA LEU A 210 -3.66 5.12 -10.35
C LEU A 210 -4.49 4.55 -11.49
N TYR A 211 -4.51 3.23 -11.69
CA TYR A 211 -5.22 2.66 -12.83
C TYR A 211 -5.99 1.35 -12.57
N ASN A 212 -7.09 1.14 -13.30
CA ASN A 212 -7.95 -0.04 -13.19
C ASN A 212 -8.41 -0.37 -11.76
N ASN A 213 -8.54 0.63 -10.88
CA ASN A 213 -9.07 0.43 -9.54
C ASN A 213 -10.57 0.60 -9.53
N TYR A 214 -11.22 -0.02 -8.55
CA TYR A 214 -12.63 0.21 -8.26
C TYR A 214 -12.76 0.87 -6.89
N THR A 215 -13.39 2.04 -6.85
CA THR A 215 -13.66 2.77 -5.61
C THR A 215 -15.16 2.97 -5.47
N ARG A 216 -15.73 2.45 -4.39
CA ARG A 216 -17.17 2.46 -4.15
C ARG A 216 -17.52 2.95 -2.76
N ASN A 217 -18.53 3.82 -2.70
CA ASN A 217 -19.16 4.26 -1.45
C ASN A 217 -18.17 4.92 -0.46
N TRP A 218 -17.50 5.99 -0.89
CA TRP A 218 -16.62 6.76 -0.01
C TRP A 218 -17.36 7.79 0.84
N GLY A 219 -16.77 8.15 1.98
CA GLY A 219 -17.40 8.99 3.01
C GLY A 219 -17.08 10.48 2.95
N ILE A 220 -16.03 10.91 2.24
CA ILE A 220 -15.62 12.32 2.11
C ILE A 220 -15.17 12.64 0.68
N TYR A 221 -14.06 12.05 0.23
CA TYR A 221 -13.56 12.15 -1.14
C TYR A 221 -12.83 10.87 -1.56
N ALA A 222 -12.69 10.62 -2.87
CA ALA A 222 -11.88 9.51 -3.35
C ALA A 222 -10.39 9.87 -3.35
N VAL A 223 -9.92 10.62 -4.33
CA VAL A 223 -8.51 10.99 -4.54
C VAL A 223 -8.28 12.44 -4.13
N CYS A 224 -7.17 12.74 -3.43
CA CYS A 224 -6.78 14.11 -3.12
C CYS A 224 -5.39 14.45 -3.67
N ALA A 225 -5.34 15.43 -4.56
CA ALA A 225 -4.09 16.06 -5.01
C ALA A 225 -3.80 17.29 -4.17
N SER A 226 -2.79 17.17 -3.32
CA SER A 226 -2.27 18.27 -2.52
C SER A 226 -0.98 18.83 -3.11
N VAL A 227 -0.33 19.79 -2.43
CA VAL A 227 0.85 20.53 -2.89
C VAL A 227 1.76 19.75 -3.84
N GLU A 228 1.88 20.26 -5.07
CA GLU A 228 2.77 19.78 -6.14
C GLU A 228 2.65 18.29 -6.53
N SER A 229 1.63 17.58 -6.05
CA SER A 229 1.40 16.18 -6.44
C SER A 229 1.02 16.06 -7.92
N GLN A 230 1.40 14.93 -8.53
CA GLN A 230 1.09 14.62 -9.92
C GLN A 230 0.42 13.25 -9.98
N ILE A 231 -0.89 13.24 -10.19
CA ILE A 231 -1.68 12.00 -10.22
C ILE A 231 -2.19 11.76 -11.64
N TYR A 232 -1.89 10.59 -12.17
CA TYR A 232 -2.51 10.09 -13.39
C TYR A 232 -3.53 9.01 -13.06
N SER A 233 -4.81 9.36 -13.15
CA SER A 233 -5.95 8.49 -12.95
C SER A 233 -6.39 7.92 -14.30
N GLN A 234 -6.29 6.61 -14.48
CA GLN A 234 -6.53 5.95 -15.77
C GLN A 234 -7.43 4.73 -15.64
N CYS A 235 -8.56 4.71 -16.36
CA CYS A 235 -9.45 3.56 -16.43
C CYS A 235 -9.95 3.03 -15.06
N ASN A 236 -10.10 3.90 -14.06
CA ASN A 236 -10.69 3.54 -12.77
C ASN A 236 -12.21 3.64 -12.82
N ILE A 237 -12.88 2.89 -11.95
CA ILE A 237 -14.31 2.99 -11.72
C ILE A 237 -14.54 3.67 -10.38
N TYR A 238 -15.27 4.78 -10.39
CA TYR A 238 -15.71 5.51 -9.20
C TYR A 238 -17.22 5.43 -9.07
N GLU A 239 -17.72 4.60 -8.15
CA GLU A 239 -19.14 4.48 -7.86
C GLU A 239 -19.48 5.19 -6.55
N ALA A 240 -20.09 6.37 -6.68
CA ALA A 240 -20.38 7.23 -5.55
C ALA A 240 -21.56 6.70 -4.72
N GLY A 241 -21.38 6.72 -3.40
CA GLY A 241 -22.48 6.57 -2.44
C GLY A 241 -23.15 7.91 -2.19
N GLU A 242 -23.32 8.28 -0.92
CA GLU A 242 -23.87 9.58 -0.53
C GLU A 242 -22.96 10.74 -0.93
N LYS A 243 -21.64 10.61 -0.75
CA LYS A 243 -20.68 11.65 -1.15
C LYS A 243 -20.26 11.48 -2.61
N LYS A 244 -20.16 12.61 -3.30
CA LYS A 244 -19.92 12.69 -4.74
C LYS A 244 -18.55 13.26 -5.12
N THR A 245 -17.77 13.79 -4.18
CA THR A 245 -16.45 14.35 -4.50
C THR A 245 -15.47 13.22 -4.83
N VAL A 246 -15.18 12.98 -6.11
CA VAL A 246 -14.14 12.03 -6.49
C VAL A 246 -12.77 12.67 -6.29
N PHE A 247 -12.52 13.78 -6.97
CA PHE A 247 -11.25 14.49 -6.93
C PHE A 247 -11.34 15.69 -6.00
N LYS A 248 -10.41 15.75 -5.04
CA LYS A 248 -10.21 16.89 -4.15
C LYS A 248 -8.85 17.53 -4.44
N TYR A 249 -8.84 18.85 -4.55
CA TYR A 249 -7.61 19.63 -4.61
C TYR A 249 -7.42 20.33 -3.27
N LEU A 250 -6.25 20.17 -2.67
CA LEU A 250 -5.92 20.78 -1.38
C LEU A 250 -4.70 21.68 -1.55
N THR A 251 -4.90 22.97 -1.28
CA THR A 251 -3.83 23.96 -1.33
C THR A 251 -3.03 23.92 -0.04
N GLU A 252 -1.72 23.66 -0.13
CA GLU A 252 -0.77 23.71 0.98
C GLU A 252 0.49 24.46 0.53
N LYS A 253 1.24 25.03 1.48
CA LYS A 253 2.49 25.77 1.18
C LYS A 253 3.70 24.84 1.36
N ALA A 254 4.45 24.63 0.29
CA ALA A 254 5.73 23.94 0.35
C ALA A 254 6.76 24.80 1.09
N ALA A 255 7.66 24.18 1.85
CA ALA A 255 8.66 24.93 2.63
C ALA A 255 9.66 25.73 1.75
N ASP A 256 9.84 25.33 0.49
CA ASP A 256 10.75 25.95 -0.49
C ASP A 256 10.03 26.83 -1.53
N LYS A 257 8.77 27.19 -1.28
CA LYS A 257 7.95 28.04 -2.16
C LYS A 257 7.36 29.21 -1.38
N GLU A 258 7.19 30.35 -2.06
CA GLU A 258 6.52 31.51 -1.48
C GLU A 258 5.00 31.36 -1.46
N GLU A 259 4.44 30.82 -2.54
CA GLU A 259 3.01 30.65 -2.72
C GLU A 259 2.56 29.22 -2.41
N ALA A 260 1.35 29.12 -1.87
CA ALA A 260 0.70 27.83 -1.66
C ALA A 260 0.12 27.32 -2.99
N SER A 261 0.17 26.01 -3.20
CA SER A 261 -0.39 25.37 -4.39
C SER A 261 -1.02 24.03 -4.05
N SER A 262 -1.90 23.55 -4.94
CA SER A 262 -2.32 22.15 -4.97
C SER A 262 -1.49 21.37 -5.98
N GLY A 263 -1.79 20.08 -6.13
CA GLY A 263 -1.28 19.25 -7.20
C GLY A 263 -2.23 19.23 -8.41
N CYS A 264 -1.94 18.33 -9.34
CA CYS A 264 -2.76 18.07 -10.51
C CYS A 264 -3.22 16.61 -10.60
N ILE A 265 -4.40 16.41 -11.20
CA ILE A 265 -4.94 15.10 -11.54
C ILE A 265 -5.25 15.13 -13.04
N LYS A 266 -4.64 14.24 -13.81
CA LYS A 266 -5.09 13.92 -15.17
C LYS A 266 -5.96 12.67 -15.09
N SER A 267 -7.22 12.77 -15.55
CA SER A 267 -8.16 11.64 -15.63
C SER A 267 -8.31 11.21 -17.10
N GLU A 268 -8.16 9.91 -17.37
CA GLU A 268 -8.24 9.34 -18.72
C GLU A 268 -8.96 7.99 -18.69
N GLY A 269 -10.12 7.88 -19.36
CA GLY A 269 -10.89 6.63 -19.41
C GLY A 269 -11.56 6.22 -18.09
N ASP A 270 -11.54 7.07 -17.05
CA ASP A 270 -12.25 6.81 -15.80
C ASP A 270 -13.77 6.79 -16.00
N VAL A 271 -14.45 5.88 -15.29
CA VAL A 271 -15.91 5.76 -15.27
C VAL A 271 -16.46 6.27 -13.95
N PHE A 272 -17.50 7.09 -14.05
CA PHE A 272 -18.09 7.86 -12.96
C PHE A 272 -19.55 7.46 -12.79
N LEU A 273 -19.88 6.70 -11.75
CA LEU A 273 -21.21 6.14 -11.49
C LEU A 273 -21.86 6.78 -10.26
N GLY A 274 -23.20 6.90 -10.29
CA GLY A 274 -24.03 7.43 -9.21
C GLY A 274 -24.03 8.96 -9.13
N GLU A 275 -24.89 9.64 -9.91
CA GLU A 275 -25.13 11.10 -9.94
C GLU A 275 -24.00 11.96 -9.36
N LEU A 276 -22.90 12.08 -10.11
CA LEU A 276 -21.75 12.87 -9.73
C LEU A 276 -21.95 14.33 -10.17
N LYS A 277 -21.85 15.28 -9.24
CA LYS A 277 -21.69 16.69 -9.59
C LYS A 277 -20.22 16.92 -9.90
N GLN A 278 -19.89 17.19 -11.16
CA GLN A 278 -18.58 17.76 -11.51
C GLN A 278 -18.47 19.12 -10.83
N ALA A 279 -17.39 19.33 -10.06
CA ALA A 279 -17.03 20.61 -9.46
C ALA A 279 -15.72 21.08 -10.10
#